data_AF-A0AAU6AWF1-F1
#
_entry.id   AF-A0AAU6AWF1-F1
#
_cell.length_a   1.000
_cell.length_b   1.000
_cell.length_c   1.000
_cell.angle_alpha   90.00
_cell.angle_beta   90.00
_cell.angle_gamma   90.00
#
_symmetry.space_group_name_H-M   'P 1'
#
loop_
_entity.id
_entity.type
_entity.pdbx_description
1 polymer ?
#
loop_
_entity_poly.entity_id
_entity_poly.type
_entity_poly.pdbx_seq_one_letter_code
_entity_poly.pdbx_strand_id
1 'polypeptide(L)'
;MQGAPLPEVLRAYRIGFTEIWHRFVALTAQGDQQDLAGLVAVTSAIWALIDDYADALTLAYRDTSAEVVVAHQNRRSALVEALFAGGAATEGKLWDIARVLELSLDGTFVVVAAETPRLGHEPLPQIEQRLRAAQQASAWRLTPDLQVGIVSMRDPLAAKVIVDLTGAEPVGRVGMSPVFSGLGNTARALHFARVALSSLAPGASGLVQFTESPLAGLVASAPEASVQLAHHVLRPILDLPGDDRNVLLLTLRAWFDCQGSTKLTSERMFCHPNTIRHRLRRITDELGRSLTDPADIAELGAALRALHLFPETAHLPSPRPTHGG
;
A
#
# COMPACT_ATOMS: atom_id res chain seq x y z
N MET A 1 -27.35 -15.08 -13.37
CA MET A 1 -28.49 -14.23 -12.93
C MET A 1 -27.93 -12.86 -12.60
N GLN A 2 -28.49 -11.80 -13.19
CA GLN A 2 -28.08 -10.42 -12.93
C GLN A 2 -28.24 -10.11 -11.44
N GLY A 3 -27.35 -9.32 -10.84
CA GLY A 3 -27.24 -9.05 -9.40
C GLY A 3 -28.44 -8.31 -8.76
N ALA A 4 -29.65 -8.81 -8.97
CA ALA A 4 -30.87 -8.35 -8.34
C ALA A 4 -30.88 -8.77 -6.85
N PRO A 5 -31.32 -7.89 -5.93
CA PRO A 5 -31.45 -8.22 -4.52
C PRO A 5 -32.31 -9.47 -4.27
N LEU A 6 -31.90 -10.34 -3.34
CA LEU A 6 -32.66 -11.53 -2.92
C LEU A 6 -34.16 -11.23 -2.66
N PRO A 7 -34.55 -10.12 -2.01
CA PRO A 7 -35.96 -9.78 -1.82
C PRO A 7 -36.75 -9.60 -3.13
N GLU A 8 -36.12 -9.10 -4.19
CA GLU A 8 -36.77 -8.91 -5.49
C GLU A 8 -36.96 -10.24 -6.22
N VAL A 9 -35.96 -11.13 -6.14
CA VAL A 9 -36.05 -12.49 -6.68
C VAL A 9 -37.17 -13.25 -5.95
N LEU A 10 -37.17 -13.25 -4.62
CA LEU A 10 -38.22 -13.87 -3.81
C LEU A 10 -39.61 -13.26 -4.10
N ARG A 11 -39.69 -11.95 -4.32
CA ARG A 11 -40.95 -11.27 -4.68
C ARG A 11 -41.46 -11.72 -6.06
N ALA A 12 -40.60 -11.81 -7.06
CA ALA A 12 -40.97 -12.29 -8.39
C ALA A 12 -41.51 -13.73 -8.34
N TYR A 13 -40.86 -14.60 -7.57
CA TYR A 13 -41.33 -15.96 -7.32
C TYR A 13 -42.68 -15.98 -6.62
N ARG A 14 -42.85 -15.19 -5.54
CA ARG A 14 -44.11 -15.11 -4.80
C ARG A 14 -45.28 -14.68 -5.68
N ILE A 15 -45.05 -13.73 -6.60
CA ILE A 15 -46.05 -13.29 -7.59
C ILE A 15 -46.42 -14.45 -8.52
N GLY A 16 -45.44 -15.16 -9.07
CA GLY A 16 -45.69 -16.32 -9.94
C GLY A 16 -46.48 -17.43 -9.25
N PHE A 17 -46.18 -17.72 -7.98
CA PHE A 17 -46.92 -18.71 -7.19
C PHE A 17 -48.35 -18.27 -6.86
N THR A 18 -48.54 -16.97 -6.56
CA THR A 18 -49.88 -16.42 -6.31
C THR A 18 -50.79 -16.59 -7.53
N GLU A 19 -50.25 -16.43 -8.74
CA GLU A 19 -50.99 -16.66 -9.98
C GLU A 19 -51.33 -18.14 -10.22
N ILE A 20 -50.41 -19.05 -9.92
CA ILE A 20 -50.66 -20.51 -9.99
C ILE A 20 -51.78 -20.89 -9.01
N TRP A 21 -51.74 -20.36 -7.79
CA TRP A 21 -52.78 -20.57 -6.78
C TRP A 21 -54.16 -20.08 -7.25
N HIS A 22 -54.25 -18.86 -7.78
CA HIS A 22 -55.52 -18.33 -8.29
C HIS A 22 -56.12 -19.20 -9.41
N ARG A 23 -55.29 -19.72 -10.32
CA ARG A 23 -55.74 -20.65 -11.36
C ARG A 23 -56.24 -21.98 -10.78
N PHE A 24 -55.56 -22.49 -9.75
CA PHE A 24 -55.95 -23.74 -9.10
C PHE A 24 -57.30 -23.61 -8.40
N VAL A 25 -57.51 -22.54 -7.64
CA VAL A 25 -58.79 -22.23 -6.97
C VAL A 25 -59.93 -22.08 -7.99
N ALA A 26 -59.69 -21.40 -9.12
CA ALA A 26 -60.69 -21.20 -10.17
C ALA A 26 -61.15 -22.51 -10.83
N LEU A 27 -60.25 -23.48 -11.02
CA LEU A 27 -60.58 -24.80 -11.57
C LEU A 27 -61.42 -25.63 -10.59
N THR A 28 -61.18 -25.49 -9.29
CA THR A 28 -61.87 -26.26 -8.24
C THR A 28 -63.23 -25.70 -7.84
N ALA A 29 -63.50 -24.42 -8.12
CA ALA A 29 -64.79 -23.79 -7.84
C ALA A 29 -65.96 -24.33 -8.69
N GLN A 30 -65.69 -25.21 -9.66
CA GLN A 30 -66.67 -25.83 -10.56
C GLN A 30 -66.91 -27.35 -10.28
N GLY A 31 -66.25 -27.92 -9.26
CA GLY A 31 -66.28 -29.36 -8.93
C GLY A 31 -67.16 -29.73 -7.72
N ASP A 32 -67.39 -31.03 -7.53
CA ASP A 32 -68.33 -31.62 -6.56
C ASP A 32 -67.74 -31.70 -5.13
N GLN A 33 -68.59 -31.84 -4.10
CA GLN A 33 -68.21 -31.73 -2.68
C GLN A 33 -67.23 -32.82 -2.17
N GLN A 34 -66.98 -33.87 -2.98
CA GLN A 34 -66.01 -34.93 -2.71
C GLN A 34 -64.54 -34.55 -2.98
N ASP A 35 -64.26 -33.42 -3.64
CA ASP A 35 -62.89 -32.98 -3.98
C ASP A 35 -62.14 -32.24 -2.87
N LEU A 36 -62.79 -31.92 -1.74
CA LEU A 36 -62.22 -31.07 -0.69
C LEU A 36 -60.98 -31.67 -0.01
N ALA A 37 -60.97 -32.99 0.21
CA ALA A 37 -59.84 -33.68 0.85
C ALA A 37 -58.61 -33.75 -0.07
N GLY A 38 -58.81 -33.95 -1.38
CA GLY A 38 -57.75 -33.87 -2.39
C GLY A 38 -57.20 -32.45 -2.51
N LEU A 39 -58.06 -31.45 -2.39
CA LEU A 39 -57.69 -30.04 -2.44
C LEU A 39 -56.79 -29.62 -1.26
N VAL A 40 -57.11 -30.06 -0.04
CA VAL A 40 -56.25 -29.82 1.14
C VAL A 40 -54.89 -30.53 0.97
N ALA A 41 -54.86 -31.78 0.51
CA ALA A 41 -53.63 -32.51 0.29
C ALA A 41 -52.73 -31.85 -0.77
N VAL A 42 -53.32 -31.40 -1.89
CA VAL A 42 -52.59 -30.67 -2.93
C VAL A 42 -52.12 -29.31 -2.44
N THR A 43 -52.93 -28.60 -1.63
CA THR A 43 -52.54 -27.32 -1.03
C THR A 43 -51.34 -27.48 -0.11
N SER A 44 -51.35 -28.48 0.78
CA SER A 44 -50.21 -28.78 1.65
C SER A 44 -48.96 -29.19 0.86
N ALA A 45 -49.12 -29.97 -0.22
CA ALA A 45 -48.00 -30.36 -1.08
C ALA A 45 -47.40 -29.15 -1.83
N ILE A 46 -48.23 -28.22 -2.31
CA ILE A 46 -47.78 -26.97 -2.93
C ILE A 46 -47.04 -26.10 -1.92
N TRP A 47 -47.52 -25.97 -0.68
CA TRP A 47 -46.84 -25.20 0.36
C TRP A 47 -45.47 -25.79 0.73
N ALA A 48 -45.39 -27.10 0.95
CA ALA A 48 -44.11 -27.77 1.22
C ALA A 48 -43.11 -27.56 0.08
N LEU A 49 -43.58 -27.65 -1.17
CA LEU A 49 -42.76 -27.37 -2.34
C LEU A 49 -42.26 -25.92 -2.36
N ILE A 50 -43.10 -24.95 -2.00
CA ILE A 50 -42.72 -23.53 -1.93
C ILE A 50 -41.60 -23.31 -0.91
N ASP A 51 -41.75 -23.89 0.29
CA ASP A 51 -40.76 -23.75 1.36
C ASP A 51 -39.41 -24.38 0.94
N ASP A 52 -39.44 -25.59 0.38
CA ASP A 52 -38.25 -26.28 -0.13
C ASP A 52 -37.54 -25.46 -1.23
N TYR A 53 -38.31 -24.87 -2.16
CA TYR A 53 -37.75 -24.02 -3.21
C TYR A 53 -37.21 -22.69 -2.66
N ALA A 54 -37.88 -22.08 -1.69
CA ALA A 54 -37.44 -20.82 -1.08
C ALA A 54 -36.12 -21.02 -0.32
N ASP A 55 -35.97 -22.13 0.40
CA ASP A 55 -34.74 -22.51 1.09
C ASP A 55 -33.61 -22.82 0.11
N ALA A 56 -33.87 -23.65 -0.90
CA ALA A 56 -32.89 -23.98 -1.94
C ALA A 56 -32.41 -22.73 -2.71
N LEU A 57 -33.33 -21.83 -3.05
CA LEU A 57 -33.02 -20.58 -3.74
C LEU A 57 -32.21 -19.62 -2.85
N THR A 58 -32.54 -19.54 -1.56
CA THR A 58 -31.81 -18.67 -0.62
C THR A 58 -30.38 -19.16 -0.42
N LEU A 59 -30.17 -20.47 -0.27
CA LEU A 59 -28.83 -21.07 -0.18
C LEU A 59 -28.04 -20.84 -1.46
N ALA A 60 -28.61 -21.18 -2.62
CA ALA A 60 -27.95 -20.98 -3.91
C ALA A 60 -27.61 -19.51 -4.17
N TYR A 61 -28.48 -18.57 -3.77
CA TYR A 61 -28.21 -17.13 -3.88
C TYR A 61 -27.08 -16.68 -2.96
N ARG A 62 -27.04 -17.17 -1.71
CA ARG A 62 -25.97 -16.83 -0.75
C ARG A 62 -24.62 -17.33 -1.25
N ASP A 63 -24.54 -18.57 -1.72
CA ASP A 63 -23.30 -19.17 -2.23
C ASP A 63 -22.79 -18.42 -3.46
N THR A 64 -23.66 -18.20 -4.45
CA THR A 64 -23.30 -17.45 -5.67
C THR A 64 -22.93 -15.99 -5.37
N SER A 65 -23.63 -15.33 -4.43
CA SER A 65 -23.29 -13.96 -4.03
C SER A 65 -21.93 -13.90 -3.33
N ALA A 66 -21.62 -14.87 -2.47
CA ALA A 66 -20.33 -14.96 -1.81
C ALA A 66 -19.20 -15.17 -2.83
N GLU A 67 -19.39 -16.05 -3.81
CA GLU A 67 -18.43 -16.26 -4.90
C GLU A 67 -18.17 -14.99 -5.71
N VAL A 68 -19.23 -14.23 -6.04
CA VAL A 68 -19.12 -12.97 -6.78
C VAL A 68 -18.33 -11.93 -5.98
N VAL A 69 -18.60 -11.80 -4.67
CA VAL A 69 -17.87 -10.88 -3.78
C VAL A 69 -16.39 -11.25 -3.69
N VAL A 70 -16.07 -12.54 -3.51
CA VAL A 70 -14.69 -13.04 -3.46
C VAL A 70 -13.98 -12.81 -4.79
N ALA A 71 -14.61 -13.14 -5.92
CA ALA A 71 -14.05 -12.92 -7.25
C ALA A 71 -13.76 -11.43 -7.51
N HIS A 72 -14.68 -10.54 -7.10
CA HIS A 72 -14.49 -9.10 -7.20
C HIS A 72 -13.33 -8.60 -6.33
N GLN A 73 -13.21 -9.08 -5.09
CA GLN A 73 -12.13 -8.72 -4.18
C GLN A 73 -10.76 -9.22 -4.68
N ASN A 74 -10.70 -10.44 -5.21
CA ASN A 74 -9.50 -11.00 -5.83
C ASN A 74 -9.10 -10.18 -7.07
N ARG A 75 -10.08 -9.79 -7.89
CA ARG A 75 -9.83 -8.96 -9.06
C ARG A 75 -9.27 -7.59 -8.68
N ARG A 76 -9.85 -6.93 -7.68
CA ARG A 76 -9.34 -5.66 -7.13
C ARG A 76 -7.92 -5.80 -6.60
N SER A 77 -7.66 -6.81 -5.78
CA SER A 77 -6.33 -7.06 -5.19
C SER A 77 -5.26 -7.31 -6.25
N ALA A 78 -5.59 -8.01 -7.34
CA ALA A 78 -4.68 -8.23 -8.47
C ALA A 78 -4.39 -6.93 -9.24
N LEU A 79 -5.36 -6.02 -9.37
CA LEU A 79 -5.16 -4.72 -10.03
C LEU A 79 -4.30 -3.78 -9.18
N VAL A 80 -4.50 -3.78 -7.86
CA VAL A 80 -3.65 -3.05 -6.92
C VAL A 80 -2.21 -3.56 -6.99
N GLU A 81 -2.01 -4.88 -7.06
CA GLU A 81 -0.68 -5.46 -7.25
C GLU A 81 -0.04 -5.04 -8.57
N ALA A 82 -0.81 -5.01 -9.67
CA ALA A 82 -0.29 -4.59 -10.95
C ALA A 82 0.22 -3.14 -10.92
N LEU A 83 -0.42 -2.25 -10.15
CA LEU A 83 0.07 -0.88 -9.92
C LEU A 83 1.37 -0.85 -9.11
N PHE A 84 1.47 -1.67 -8.07
CA PHE A 84 2.62 -1.69 -7.17
C PHE A 84 3.83 -2.44 -7.69
N ALA A 85 3.63 -3.51 -8.46
CA ALA A 85 4.70 -4.27 -9.10
C ALA A 85 5.48 -3.40 -10.08
N GLY A 86 4.82 -2.43 -10.71
CA GLY A 86 5.42 -1.60 -11.75
C GLY A 86 5.65 -2.41 -13.02
N GLY A 87 5.05 -1.98 -14.11
CA GLY A 87 5.22 -2.61 -15.41
C GLY A 87 4.83 -1.66 -16.52
N ALA A 88 5.23 -1.97 -17.75
CA ALA A 88 4.83 -1.26 -18.96
C ALA A 88 3.33 -1.50 -19.26
N ALA A 89 2.46 -1.13 -18.32
CA ALA A 89 1.05 -0.98 -18.58
C ALA A 89 0.91 0.18 -19.57
N THR A 90 0.58 -0.15 -20.82
CA THR A 90 0.09 0.80 -21.81
C THR A 90 -1.00 1.68 -21.20
N GLU A 91 -1.11 2.95 -21.60
CA GLU A 91 -2.10 3.91 -21.07
C GLU A 91 -3.52 3.33 -20.98
N GLY A 92 -3.95 2.55 -21.97
CA GLY A 92 -5.26 1.87 -21.96
C GLY A 92 -5.47 0.90 -20.78
N LYS A 93 -4.44 0.19 -20.33
CA LYS A 93 -4.52 -0.72 -19.16
C LYS A 93 -4.61 0.05 -17.84
N LEU A 94 -3.95 1.20 -17.75
CA LEU A 94 -4.03 2.08 -16.57
C LEU A 94 -5.42 2.68 -16.43
N TRP A 95 -6.08 3.01 -17.55
CA TRP A 95 -7.46 3.49 -17.53
C TRP A 95 -8.44 2.45 -16.97
N ASP A 96 -8.33 1.20 -17.41
CA ASP A 96 -9.14 0.09 -16.88
C ASP A 96 -8.90 -0.13 -15.38
N ILE A 97 -7.63 -0.07 -14.95
CA ILE A 97 -7.28 -0.17 -13.53
C ILE A 97 -7.92 0.96 -12.74
N ALA A 98 -7.78 2.22 -13.19
CA ALA A 98 -8.33 3.39 -12.52
C ALA A 98 -9.85 3.27 -12.35
N ARG A 99 -10.54 2.86 -13.41
CA ARG A 99 -12.00 2.69 -13.41
C ARG A 99 -12.46 1.62 -12.42
N VAL A 100 -11.82 0.44 -12.39
CA VAL A 100 -12.21 -0.65 -11.48
C VAL A 100 -11.86 -0.33 -10.01
N LEU A 101 -10.79 0.43 -9.79
CA LEU A 101 -10.37 0.86 -8.45
C LEU A 101 -11.02 2.19 -8.02
N GLU A 102 -11.87 2.78 -8.86
CA GLU A 102 -12.53 4.08 -8.64
C GLU A 102 -11.54 5.24 -8.39
N LEU A 103 -10.32 5.11 -8.91
CA LEU A 103 -9.28 6.15 -8.82
C LEU A 103 -9.46 7.15 -9.96
N SER A 104 -9.09 8.41 -9.70
CA SER A 104 -8.96 9.40 -10.78
C SER A 104 -7.86 8.97 -11.75
N LEU A 105 -7.95 9.31 -13.04
CA LEU A 105 -6.83 9.13 -13.98
C LEU A 105 -5.82 10.27 -13.88
N ASP A 106 -6.33 11.50 -13.90
CA ASP A 106 -5.54 12.74 -13.90
C ASP A 106 -5.40 13.35 -12.49
N GLY A 107 -5.62 12.53 -11.47
CA GLY A 107 -5.50 12.94 -10.07
C GLY A 107 -4.07 13.01 -9.57
N THR A 108 -3.92 13.57 -8.38
CA THR A 108 -2.75 13.36 -7.54
C THR A 108 -3.02 12.22 -6.57
N PHE A 109 -1.96 11.56 -6.13
CA PHE A 109 -2.03 10.37 -5.29
C PHE A 109 -0.94 10.40 -4.22
N VAL A 110 -1.17 9.60 -3.19
CA VAL A 110 -0.15 9.21 -2.22
C VAL A 110 -0.21 7.69 -2.02
N VAL A 111 0.95 7.06 -1.84
CA VAL A 111 1.04 5.67 -1.42
C VAL A 111 1.35 5.61 0.07
N VAL A 112 0.64 4.73 0.77
CA VAL A 112 0.83 4.42 2.18
C VAL A 112 1.33 2.98 2.29
N ALA A 113 2.36 2.77 3.09
CA ALA A 113 2.83 1.45 3.50
C ALA A 113 2.81 1.39 5.03
N ALA A 114 2.12 0.41 5.60
CA ALA A 114 2.04 0.20 7.04
C ALA A 114 2.56 -1.20 7.38
N GLU A 115 3.43 -1.30 8.39
CA GLU A 115 3.98 -2.57 8.87
C GLU A 115 2.90 -3.40 9.56
N THR A 116 2.77 -4.66 9.16
CA THR A 116 1.84 -5.61 9.75
C THR A 116 2.42 -6.17 11.06
N PRO A 117 1.81 -5.90 12.22
CA PRO A 117 2.38 -6.31 13.52
C PRO A 117 2.28 -7.83 13.78
N ARG A 118 1.31 -8.51 13.16
CA ARG A 118 1.09 -9.97 13.23
C ARG A 118 0.44 -10.45 11.94
N LEU A 119 0.80 -11.66 11.50
CA LEU A 119 0.20 -12.31 10.33
C LEU A 119 -1.34 -12.24 10.38
N GLY A 120 -1.95 -11.78 9.29
CA GLY A 120 -3.39 -11.68 9.14
C GLY A 120 -4.07 -10.49 9.85
N HIS A 121 -3.32 -9.62 10.54
CA HIS A 121 -3.88 -8.40 11.11
C HIS A 121 -3.70 -7.21 10.18
N GLU A 122 -4.73 -6.38 10.05
CA GLU A 122 -4.64 -5.10 9.34
C GLU A 122 -4.01 -4.05 10.28
N PRO A 123 -2.83 -3.49 9.95
CA PRO A 123 -2.26 -2.39 10.73
C PRO A 123 -3.07 -1.09 10.62
N LEU A 124 -3.85 -0.93 9.54
CA LEU A 124 -4.79 0.17 9.34
C LEU A 124 -6.21 -0.39 9.18
N PRO A 125 -6.90 -0.72 10.28
CA PRO A 125 -8.21 -1.37 10.22
C PRO A 125 -9.23 -0.48 9.50
N GLN A 126 -9.99 -1.08 8.59
CA GLN A 126 -11.09 -0.44 7.87
C GLN A 126 -10.67 0.87 7.14
N ILE A 127 -9.39 1.03 6.80
CA ILE A 127 -8.86 2.28 6.27
C ILE A 127 -9.57 2.70 4.97
N GLU A 128 -9.92 1.75 4.11
CA GLU A 128 -10.66 2.00 2.87
C GLU A 128 -12.06 2.58 3.16
N GLN A 129 -12.76 2.07 4.19
CA GLN A 129 -14.07 2.57 4.60
C GLN A 129 -13.98 3.98 5.20
N ARG A 130 -12.96 4.22 6.04
CA ARG A 130 -12.71 5.53 6.66
C ARG A 130 -12.36 6.59 5.63
N LEU A 131 -11.53 6.26 4.64
CA LEU A 131 -11.20 7.15 3.52
C LEU A 131 -12.42 7.40 2.62
N ARG A 132 -13.23 6.38 2.34
CA ARG A 132 -14.47 6.55 1.57
C ARG A 132 -15.46 7.47 2.28
N ALA A 133 -15.59 7.37 3.60
CA ALA A 133 -16.41 8.28 4.40
C ALA A 133 -15.91 9.73 4.30
N ALA A 134 -14.59 9.92 4.21
CA ALA A 134 -13.94 11.21 3.95
C ALA A 134 -13.88 11.60 2.45
N GLN A 135 -14.66 10.92 1.60
CA GLN A 135 -14.74 11.16 0.14
C GLN A 135 -13.41 10.99 -0.61
N GLN A 136 -12.48 10.20 -0.07
CA GLN A 136 -11.23 9.85 -0.72
C GLN A 136 -11.31 8.43 -1.30
N ALA A 137 -11.15 8.33 -2.62
CA ALA A 137 -11.03 7.05 -3.29
C ALA A 137 -9.68 6.42 -2.95
N SER A 138 -9.68 5.12 -2.63
CA SER A 138 -8.45 4.41 -2.30
C SER A 138 -8.58 2.93 -2.64
N ALA A 139 -7.44 2.29 -2.84
CA ALA A 139 -7.35 0.86 -3.09
C ALA A 139 -6.20 0.27 -2.29
N TRP A 140 -6.48 -0.83 -1.59
CA TRP A 140 -5.60 -1.41 -0.58
C TRP A 140 -5.32 -2.88 -0.85
N ARG A 141 -4.16 -3.33 -0.39
CA ARG A 141 -3.78 -4.73 -0.37
C ARG A 141 -3.06 -5.04 0.93
N LEU A 142 -3.43 -6.17 1.54
CA LEU A 142 -2.70 -6.75 2.66
C LEU A 142 -1.71 -7.80 2.13
N THR A 143 -0.47 -7.71 2.58
CA THR A 143 0.60 -8.70 2.39
C THR A 143 1.05 -9.19 3.78
N PRO A 144 1.83 -10.28 3.88
CA PRO A 144 2.30 -10.78 5.18
C PRO A 144 3.02 -9.72 6.01
N ASP A 145 3.80 -8.85 5.36
CA ASP A 145 4.68 -7.88 6.04
C ASP A 145 4.11 -6.46 6.06
N LEU A 146 3.26 -6.11 5.07
CA LEU A 146 2.76 -4.75 4.88
C LEU A 146 1.29 -4.71 4.49
N GLN A 147 0.58 -3.68 4.93
CA GLN A 147 -0.62 -3.20 4.26
C GLN A 147 -0.24 -1.99 3.41
N VAL A 148 -0.45 -2.09 2.09
CA VAL A 148 -0.11 -1.06 1.12
C VAL A 148 -1.37 -0.53 0.46
N GLY A 149 -1.44 0.78 0.26
CA GLY A 149 -2.58 1.42 -0.37
C GLY A 149 -2.21 2.64 -1.18
N ILE A 150 -2.97 2.87 -2.25
CA ILE A 150 -2.95 4.11 -3.02
C ILE A 150 -4.20 4.91 -2.67
N VAL A 151 -4.02 6.20 -2.40
CA VAL A 151 -5.11 7.12 -2.08
C VAL A 151 -5.12 8.25 -3.09
N SER A 152 -6.26 8.48 -3.72
CA SER A 152 -6.49 9.62 -4.60
C SER A 152 -6.69 10.87 -3.76
N MET A 153 -6.01 11.95 -4.14
CA MET A 153 -6.16 13.28 -3.55
C MET A 153 -6.96 14.14 -4.51
N ARG A 154 -8.09 14.67 -4.04
CA ARG A 154 -8.94 15.58 -4.84
C ARG A 154 -8.57 17.05 -4.64
N ASP A 155 -7.99 17.38 -3.50
CA ASP A 155 -7.59 18.74 -3.12
C ASP A 155 -6.35 18.72 -2.19
N PRO A 156 -5.71 19.87 -1.94
CA PRO A 156 -4.56 19.96 -1.03
C PRO A 156 -4.88 19.67 0.45
N LEU A 157 -6.13 19.85 0.89
CA LEU A 157 -6.56 19.55 2.27
C LEU A 157 -6.67 18.04 2.52
N ALA A 158 -6.86 17.24 1.47
CA ALA A 158 -6.89 15.78 1.52
C ALA A 158 -5.60 15.22 2.13
N ALA A 159 -4.45 15.87 1.96
CA ALA A 159 -3.18 15.44 2.55
C ALA A 159 -3.29 15.30 4.07
N LYS A 160 -3.85 16.33 4.72
CA LYS A 160 -4.03 16.36 6.17
C LYS A 160 -5.01 15.28 6.62
N VAL A 161 -6.14 15.12 5.92
CA VAL A 161 -7.12 14.08 6.22
C VAL A 161 -6.51 12.68 6.12
N ILE A 162 -5.69 12.43 5.10
CA ILE A 162 -5.01 11.14 4.91
C ILE A 162 -4.02 10.91 6.05
N VAL A 163 -3.19 11.90 6.39
CA VAL A 163 -2.27 11.84 7.54
C VAL A 163 -3.03 11.55 8.84
N ASP A 164 -4.11 12.28 9.11
CA ASP A 164 -4.89 12.14 10.34
C ASP A 164 -5.53 10.74 10.41
N LEU A 165 -6.12 10.24 9.31
CA LEU A 165 -6.73 8.90 9.28
C LEU A 165 -5.72 7.76 9.35
N THR A 166 -4.53 7.92 8.75
CA THR A 166 -3.47 6.90 8.79
C THR A 166 -2.65 6.97 10.08
N GLY A 167 -2.63 8.12 10.76
CA GLY A 167 -1.91 8.36 12.02
C GLY A 167 -2.77 8.32 13.28
N ALA A 168 -4.10 8.19 13.19
CA ALA A 168 -5.00 8.19 14.36
C ALA A 168 -4.73 7.06 15.36
N GLU A 169 -4.42 5.86 14.85
CA GLU A 169 -4.10 4.67 15.65
C GLU A 169 -3.06 3.79 14.93
N PRO A 170 -1.78 4.20 14.88
CA PRO A 170 -0.78 3.40 14.18
C PRO A 170 -0.46 2.16 15.02
N VAL A 171 -0.93 0.99 14.57
CA VAL A 171 -0.59 -0.32 15.16
C VAL A 171 0.80 -0.80 14.66
N GLY A 172 1.72 0.13 14.42
CA GLY A 172 3.04 -0.13 13.85
C GLY A 172 3.64 1.10 13.16
N ARG A 173 4.66 0.86 12.32
CA ARG A 173 5.30 1.89 11.53
C ARG A 173 4.52 2.14 10.24
N VAL A 174 4.28 3.41 9.92
CA VAL A 174 3.61 3.84 8.70
C VAL A 174 4.52 4.79 7.94
N GLY A 175 4.74 4.50 6.66
CA GLY A 175 5.45 5.36 5.73
C GLY A 175 4.52 5.82 4.61
N MET A 176 4.67 7.08 4.20
CA MET A 176 3.92 7.64 3.07
C MET A 176 4.87 8.19 2.02
N SER A 177 4.47 8.10 0.75
CA SER A 177 5.20 8.71 -0.35
C SER A 177 5.02 10.24 -0.39
N PRO A 178 5.79 10.96 -1.22
CA PRO A 178 5.37 12.26 -1.71
C PRO A 178 4.04 12.18 -2.44
N VAL A 179 3.42 13.33 -2.64
CA VAL A 179 2.32 13.48 -3.59
C VAL A 179 2.88 13.29 -5.00
N PHE A 180 2.24 12.45 -5.81
CA PHE A 180 2.63 12.21 -7.19
C PHE A 180 1.42 12.23 -8.13
N SER A 181 1.66 12.40 -9.42
CA SER A 181 0.64 12.30 -10.48
C SER A 181 0.92 11.13 -11.40
N GLY A 182 -0.12 10.64 -12.08
CA GLY A 182 -0.06 9.51 -13.00
C GLY A 182 0.11 8.16 -12.29
N LEU A 183 -0.88 7.28 -12.46
CA LEU A 183 -0.91 5.96 -11.83
C LEU A 183 0.30 5.06 -12.18
N GLY A 184 0.98 5.31 -13.31
CA GLY A 184 2.21 4.59 -13.67
C GLY A 184 3.37 4.82 -12.67
N ASN A 185 3.34 5.90 -11.89
CA ASN A 185 4.36 6.19 -10.88
C ASN A 185 4.12 5.49 -9.53
N THR A 186 3.06 4.67 -9.41
CA THR A 186 2.66 4.04 -8.15
C THR A 186 3.75 3.13 -7.56
N ALA A 187 4.46 2.36 -8.38
CA ALA A 187 5.56 1.50 -7.93
C ALA A 187 6.71 2.33 -7.31
N ARG A 188 7.07 3.45 -7.94
CA ARG A 188 8.07 4.39 -7.42
C ARG A 188 7.60 5.04 -6.12
N ALA A 189 6.33 5.43 -6.04
CA ALA A 189 5.74 5.97 -4.83
C ALA A 189 5.74 4.95 -3.68
N LEU A 190 5.45 3.68 -3.94
CA LEU A 190 5.55 2.61 -2.94
C LEU A 190 6.97 2.45 -2.41
N HIS A 191 7.98 2.57 -3.27
CA HIS A 191 9.37 2.57 -2.82
C HIS A 191 9.62 3.72 -1.82
N PHE A 192 9.19 4.96 -2.11
CA PHE A 192 9.32 6.08 -1.17
C PHE A 192 8.57 5.85 0.15
N ALA A 193 7.37 5.29 0.11
CA ALA A 193 6.60 4.97 1.31
C ALA A 193 7.34 3.96 2.20
N ARG A 194 7.90 2.89 1.61
CA ARG A 194 8.71 1.90 2.34
C ARG A 194 9.98 2.49 2.95
N VAL A 195 10.61 3.41 2.24
CA VAL A 195 11.76 4.15 2.75
C VAL A 195 11.39 4.99 3.96
N ALA A 196 10.31 5.77 3.87
CA ALA A 196 9.84 6.56 5.00
C ALA A 196 9.53 5.67 6.22
N LEU A 197 8.91 4.52 5.99
CA LEU A 197 8.66 3.51 7.03
C LEU A 197 9.97 3.03 7.67
N SER A 198 11.00 2.73 6.86
CA SER A 198 12.31 2.24 7.35
C SER A 198 13.10 3.26 8.17
N SER A 199 12.76 4.55 8.07
CA SER A 199 13.37 5.61 8.89
C SER A 199 12.93 5.54 10.36
N LEU A 200 11.83 4.84 10.65
CA LEU A 200 11.36 4.57 12.00
C LEU A 200 12.04 3.33 12.58
N ALA A 201 12.51 3.44 13.82
CA ALA A 201 13.16 2.34 14.53
C ALA A 201 12.24 1.12 14.65
N PRO A 202 12.77 -0.12 14.55
CA PRO A 202 11.98 -1.34 14.77
C PRO A 202 11.23 -1.30 16.11
N GLY A 203 9.93 -1.63 16.08
CA GLY A 203 9.06 -1.59 17.26
C GLY A 203 8.53 -0.21 17.63
N ALA A 204 8.93 0.85 16.91
CA ALA A 204 8.29 2.16 17.04
C ALA A 204 6.89 2.15 16.42
N SER A 205 6.02 3.02 16.92
CA SER A 205 4.75 3.37 16.30
C SER A 205 4.82 4.83 15.83
N GLY A 206 4.35 5.09 14.63
CA GLY A 206 4.34 6.44 14.09
C GLY A 206 4.17 6.46 12.58
N LEU A 207 3.90 7.66 12.08
CA LEU A 207 3.74 7.94 10.67
C LEU A 207 4.83 8.92 10.21
N VAL A 208 5.52 8.57 9.14
CA VAL A 208 6.50 9.44 8.47
C VAL A 208 6.09 9.58 7.01
N GLN A 209 5.96 10.82 6.54
CA GLN A 209 5.87 11.10 5.12
C GLN A 209 7.27 11.31 4.57
N PHE A 210 7.56 10.69 3.43
CA PHE A 210 8.76 10.99 2.68
C PHE A 210 8.64 12.42 2.11
N THR A 211 9.32 13.36 2.74
CA THR A 211 9.40 14.74 2.25
C THR A 211 10.49 14.81 1.19
N GLU A 212 10.13 15.20 -0.04
CA GLU A 212 11.08 15.35 -1.14
C GLU A 212 12.20 16.32 -0.74
N SER A 213 13.41 15.78 -0.58
CA SER A 213 14.52 16.46 -1.22
C SER A 213 14.54 15.97 -2.67
N PRO A 214 14.55 16.85 -3.70
CA PRO A 214 14.64 16.43 -5.11
C PRO A 214 15.76 15.43 -5.36
N LEU A 215 16.86 15.57 -4.62
CA LEU A 215 17.98 14.64 -4.63
C LEU A 215 17.62 13.26 -4.07
N ALA A 216 16.78 13.16 -3.03
CA ALA A 216 16.28 11.88 -2.54
C ALA A 216 15.34 11.20 -3.55
N GLY A 217 14.55 11.99 -4.29
CA GLY A 217 13.75 11.51 -5.41
C GLY A 217 14.59 10.94 -6.56
N LEU A 218 15.64 11.65 -6.97
CA LEU A 218 16.60 11.22 -7.99
C LEU A 218 17.34 9.94 -7.59
N VAL A 219 17.80 9.86 -6.34
CA VAL A 219 18.49 8.67 -5.84
C VAL A 219 17.56 7.44 -5.86
N ALA A 220 16.29 7.61 -5.52
CA ALA A 220 15.33 6.52 -5.59
C ALA A 220 14.91 6.13 -7.02
N SER A 221 14.93 7.07 -7.97
CA SER A 221 14.48 6.79 -9.35
C SER A 221 15.48 5.98 -10.18
N ALA A 222 16.73 5.85 -9.73
CA ALA A 222 17.77 5.07 -10.39
C ALA A 222 18.52 4.16 -9.39
N PRO A 223 17.91 3.06 -8.91
CA PRO A 223 18.48 2.21 -7.86
C PRO A 223 19.90 1.71 -8.15
N GLU A 224 20.15 1.22 -9.37
CA GLU A 224 21.45 0.69 -9.79
C GLU A 224 22.53 1.77 -9.80
N ALA A 225 22.24 2.94 -10.37
CA ALA A 225 23.15 4.08 -10.39
C ALA A 225 23.41 4.61 -8.98
N SER A 226 22.40 4.61 -8.11
CA SER A 226 22.52 5.04 -6.72
C SER A 226 23.37 4.09 -5.89
N VAL A 227 23.22 2.78 -6.09
CA VAL A 227 24.09 1.74 -5.51
C VAL A 227 25.54 1.98 -5.94
N GLN A 228 25.77 2.22 -7.24
CA GLN A 228 27.10 2.51 -7.77
C GLN A 228 27.69 3.80 -7.19
N LEU A 229 26.88 4.86 -7.04
CA LEU A 229 27.29 6.11 -6.41
C LEU A 229 27.68 5.89 -4.94
N ALA A 230 26.86 5.18 -4.17
CA ALA A 230 27.15 4.86 -2.77
C ALA A 230 28.49 4.11 -2.63
N HIS A 231 28.71 3.09 -3.47
CA HIS A 231 29.99 2.39 -3.51
C HIS A 231 31.13 3.30 -3.93
N HIS A 232 30.99 4.06 -5.02
CA HIS A 232 32.08 4.88 -5.52
C HIS A 232 32.52 5.94 -4.50
N VAL A 233 31.56 6.55 -3.80
CA VAL A 233 31.80 7.65 -2.87
C VAL A 233 32.18 7.17 -1.47
N LEU A 234 31.55 6.12 -0.94
CA LEU A 234 31.70 5.72 0.47
C LEU A 234 32.55 4.46 0.69
N ARG A 235 33.02 3.80 -0.37
CA ARG A 235 33.76 2.53 -0.27
C ARG A 235 34.92 2.53 0.72
N PRO A 236 35.81 3.55 0.77
CA PRO A 236 36.92 3.54 1.73
C PRO A 236 36.44 3.41 3.19
N ILE A 237 35.30 4.02 3.53
CA ILE A 237 34.68 3.86 4.86
C ILE A 237 33.95 2.53 4.98
N LEU A 238 33.27 2.05 3.93
CA LEU A 238 32.56 0.76 3.95
C LEU A 238 33.50 -0.43 4.15
N ASP A 239 34.75 -0.31 3.69
CA ASP A 239 35.81 -1.32 3.81
C ASP A 239 36.49 -1.33 5.20
N LEU A 240 36.19 -0.36 6.08
CA LEU A 240 36.70 -0.33 7.46
C LEU A 240 36.05 -1.40 8.35
N PRO A 241 36.68 -1.78 9.49
CA PRO A 241 36.08 -2.64 10.50
C PRO A 241 34.73 -2.10 10.98
N GLY A 242 33.80 -3.01 11.33
CA GLY A 242 32.40 -2.68 11.60
C GLY A 242 32.18 -1.53 12.59
N ASP A 243 32.93 -1.49 13.69
CA ASP A 243 32.81 -0.44 14.70
C ASP A 243 33.26 0.93 14.18
N ASP A 244 34.40 0.98 13.48
CA ASP A 244 34.92 2.21 12.87
C ASP A 244 34.00 2.71 11.75
N ARG A 245 33.60 1.83 10.84
CA ARG A 245 32.65 2.14 9.76
C ARG A 245 31.36 2.74 10.32
N ASN A 246 30.75 2.08 11.29
CA ASN A 246 29.48 2.50 11.86
C ASN A 246 29.61 3.87 12.54
N VAL A 247 30.66 4.08 13.33
CA VAL A 247 30.88 5.35 14.04
C VAL A 247 31.10 6.51 13.06
N LEU A 248 31.86 6.31 11.98
CA LEU A 248 32.12 7.35 10.98
C LEU A 248 30.86 7.67 10.16
N LEU A 249 30.13 6.66 9.67
CA LEU A 249 28.88 6.88 8.94
C LEU A 249 27.81 7.55 9.79
N LEU A 250 27.66 7.15 11.06
CA LEU A 250 26.75 7.81 12.00
C LEU A 250 27.15 9.27 12.24
N THR A 251 28.45 9.54 12.39
CA THR A 251 28.95 10.90 12.58
C THR A 251 28.68 11.78 11.36
N LEU A 252 28.95 11.26 10.15
CA LEU A 252 28.69 11.99 8.92
C LEU A 252 27.20 12.26 8.73
N ARG A 253 26.34 11.27 9.01
CA ARG A 253 24.89 11.44 8.94
C ARG A 253 24.39 12.50 9.92
N ALA A 254 24.81 12.42 11.18
CA ALA A 254 24.45 13.40 12.20
C ALA A 254 24.91 14.80 11.83
N TRP A 255 26.08 14.94 11.19
CA TRP A 255 26.58 16.22 10.69
C TRP A 255 25.69 16.82 9.59
N PHE A 256 25.24 16.02 8.63
CA PHE A 256 24.28 16.45 7.61
C PHE A 256 22.93 16.85 8.25
N ASP A 257 22.41 16.05 9.17
CA ASP A 257 21.16 16.34 9.88
C ASP A 257 21.26 17.62 10.73
N CYS A 258 22.47 17.99 11.16
CA CYS A 258 22.80 19.21 11.91
C CYS A 258 23.29 20.36 11.02
N GLN A 259 22.98 20.36 9.72
CA GLN A 259 23.30 21.43 8.76
C GLN A 259 24.80 21.78 8.70
N GLY A 260 25.65 20.78 8.91
CA GLY A 260 27.10 20.95 8.91
C GLY A 260 27.71 21.51 10.19
N SER A 261 26.92 21.69 11.26
CA SER A 261 27.41 22.24 12.52
C SER A 261 28.08 21.17 13.40
N THR A 262 29.39 21.29 13.60
CA THR A 262 30.14 20.44 14.54
C THR A 262 29.58 20.53 15.96
N LYS A 263 29.15 21.72 16.40
CA LYS A 263 28.61 21.93 17.75
C LYS A 263 27.31 21.16 17.94
N LEU A 264 26.34 21.36 17.05
CA LEU A 264 25.04 20.67 17.12
C LEU A 264 25.21 19.15 16.99
N THR A 265 26.14 18.70 16.12
CA THR A 265 26.46 17.27 15.97
C THR A 265 27.01 16.69 17.28
N SER A 266 27.87 17.43 17.98
CA SER A 266 28.48 16.99 19.24
C SER A 266 27.45 16.87 20.37
N GLU A 267 26.51 17.82 20.44
CA GLU A 267 25.38 17.79 21.37
C GLU A 267 24.47 16.59 21.06
N ARG A 268 24.11 16.38 19.79
CA ARG A 268 23.23 15.29 19.35
C ARG A 268 23.84 13.91 19.57
N MET A 269 25.15 13.76 19.41
CA MET A 269 25.86 12.49 19.59
C MET A 269 26.42 12.31 21.00
N PHE A 270 26.13 13.21 21.94
CA PHE A 270 26.61 13.18 23.32
C PHE A 270 28.13 12.99 23.44
N CYS A 271 28.90 13.75 22.65
CA CYS A 271 30.35 13.68 22.65
C CYS A 271 30.99 15.07 22.59
N HIS A 272 32.29 15.16 22.88
CA HIS A 272 32.99 16.44 22.87
C HIS A 272 33.13 16.98 21.42
N PRO A 273 33.02 18.29 21.17
CA PRO A 273 33.20 18.88 19.82
C PRO A 273 34.51 18.48 19.12
N ASN A 274 35.59 18.30 19.89
CA ASN A 274 36.88 17.84 19.34
C ASN A 274 36.81 16.41 18.79
N THR A 275 36.01 15.54 19.38
CA THR A 275 35.80 14.17 18.91
C THR A 275 35.08 14.18 17.56
N ILE A 276 34.04 15.01 17.40
CA ILE A 276 33.37 15.19 16.11
C ILE A 276 34.36 15.72 15.07
N ARG A 277 35.14 16.78 15.39
CA ARG A 277 36.12 17.33 14.46
C ARG A 277 37.17 16.31 14.02
N HIS A 278 37.65 15.48 14.96
CA HIS A 278 38.57 14.39 14.65
C HIS A 278 37.93 13.36 13.71
N ARG A 279 36.71 12.92 13.99
CA ARG A 279 35.99 11.96 13.13
C ARG A 279 35.69 12.51 11.75
N LEU A 280 35.27 13.78 11.64
CA LEU A 280 35.05 14.44 10.35
C LEU A 280 36.34 14.57 9.54
N ARG A 281 37.48 14.85 10.20
CA ARG A 281 38.79 14.84 9.54
C ARG A 281 39.16 13.43 9.05
N ARG A 282 38.97 12.40 9.88
CA ARG A 282 39.18 11.01 9.45
C ARG A 282 38.30 10.66 8.25
N ILE A 283 37.03 11.09 8.24
CA ILE A 283 36.13 10.89 7.09
C ILE A 283 36.70 11.55 5.83
N THR A 284 37.17 12.79 5.90
CA THR A 284 37.76 13.46 4.73
C THR A 284 39.05 12.78 4.25
N ASP A 285 39.88 12.30 5.19
CA ASP A 285 41.14 11.62 4.88
C ASP A 285 40.91 10.26 4.22
N GLU A 286 39.94 9.48 4.70
CA GLU A 286 39.61 8.16 4.13
C GLU A 286 38.91 8.28 2.77
N LEU A 287 38.00 9.24 2.61
CA LEU A 287 37.23 9.40 1.37
C LEU A 287 37.96 10.20 0.29
N GLY A 288 39.00 10.95 0.66
CA GLY A 288 39.67 11.89 -0.25
C GLY A 288 38.77 13.02 -0.72
N ARG A 289 37.77 13.40 0.09
CA ARG A 289 36.72 14.37 -0.24
C ARG A 289 36.59 15.43 0.82
N SER A 290 36.28 16.66 0.42
CA SER A 290 36.16 17.80 1.31
C SER A 290 34.75 17.95 1.91
N LEU A 291 34.69 18.33 3.18
CA LEU A 291 33.45 18.77 3.84
C LEU A 291 33.22 20.29 3.74
N THR A 292 34.01 20.99 2.93
CA THR A 292 33.86 22.41 2.63
C THR A 292 33.66 22.71 1.15
N ASP A 293 33.95 21.76 0.26
CA ASP A 293 33.67 21.90 -1.17
C ASP A 293 32.20 21.54 -1.49
N PRO A 294 31.42 22.41 -2.16
CA PRO A 294 30.01 22.14 -2.44
C PRO A 294 29.74 20.90 -3.28
N ALA A 295 30.63 20.55 -4.22
CA ALA A 295 30.43 19.38 -5.08
C ALA A 295 30.65 18.09 -4.29
N ASP A 296 31.72 18.03 -3.48
CA ASP A 296 31.95 16.90 -2.58
C ASP A 296 30.83 16.73 -1.55
N ILE A 297 30.35 17.82 -0.95
CA ILE A 297 29.22 17.76 0.01
C ILE A 297 27.97 17.20 -0.67
N ALA A 298 27.69 17.59 -1.91
CA ALA A 298 26.54 17.09 -2.66
C ALA A 298 26.66 15.59 -2.96
N GLU A 299 27.83 15.13 -3.41
CA GLU A 299 28.09 13.71 -3.67
C GLU A 299 28.02 12.86 -2.39
N LEU A 300 28.62 13.32 -1.29
CA LEU A 300 28.56 12.67 0.02
C LEU A 300 27.12 12.57 0.54
N GLY A 301 26.35 13.65 0.41
CA GLY A 301 24.94 13.69 0.79
C GLY A 301 24.09 12.72 -0.04
N ALA A 302 24.36 12.61 -1.34
CA ALA A 302 23.68 11.67 -2.23
C ALA A 302 24.05 10.22 -1.95
N ALA A 303 25.33 9.94 -1.73
CA ALA A 303 25.81 8.60 -1.41
C ALA A 303 25.27 8.09 -0.07
N LEU A 304 25.23 8.94 0.97
CA LEU A 304 24.63 8.58 2.27
C LEU A 304 23.14 8.29 2.15
N ARG A 305 22.42 9.02 1.30
CA ARG A 305 21.00 8.75 1.04
C ARG A 305 20.84 7.44 0.28
N ALA A 306 21.65 7.19 -0.74
CA ALA A 306 21.65 5.92 -1.47
C ALA A 306 21.93 4.73 -0.54
N LEU A 307 22.91 4.84 0.35
CA LEU A 307 23.23 3.82 1.36
C LEU A 307 22.06 3.57 2.32
N HIS A 308 21.33 4.62 2.73
CA HIS A 308 20.15 4.49 3.59
C HIS A 308 18.96 3.85 2.84
N LEU A 309 18.77 4.20 1.57
CA LEU A 309 17.69 3.69 0.71
C LEU A 309 17.92 2.23 0.28
N PHE A 310 19.17 1.85 0.09
CA PHE A 310 19.60 0.55 -0.41
C PHE A 310 20.67 -0.04 0.52
N PRO A 311 20.30 -0.56 1.71
CA PRO A 311 21.27 -1.04 2.70
C PRO A 311 22.16 -2.18 2.21
N GLU A 312 21.72 -2.95 1.20
CA GLU A 312 22.50 -4.01 0.57
C GLU A 312 23.81 -3.49 -0.07
N THR A 313 23.91 -2.19 -0.35
CA THR A 313 25.14 -1.51 -0.77
C THR A 313 26.26 -1.58 0.26
N ALA A 314 25.95 -1.77 1.55
CA ALA A 314 26.97 -1.98 2.57
C ALA A 314 27.68 -3.34 2.46
N HIS A 315 27.14 -4.28 1.66
CA HIS A 315 27.59 -5.67 1.59
C HIS A 315 27.95 -6.15 0.17
N LEU A 316 27.74 -5.32 -0.84
CA LEU A 316 28.01 -5.67 -2.24
C LEU A 316 29.54 -5.75 -2.48
N PRO A 317 30.05 -6.89 -2.99
CA PRO A 317 31.46 -7.04 -3.31
C PRO A 317 31.85 -6.14 -4.49
N SER A 318 33.13 -5.77 -4.55
CA SER A 318 33.67 -4.84 -5.54
C SER A 318 33.27 -5.20 -6.98
N PRO A 319 32.88 -4.24 -7.84
CA PRO A 319 32.72 -4.53 -9.25
C PRO A 319 34.06 -5.03 -9.80
N ARG A 320 34.03 -6.19 -10.47
CA ARG A 320 35.23 -6.73 -11.13
C ARG A 320 35.76 -5.68 -12.10
N PRO A 321 37.07 -5.42 -12.14
CA PRO A 321 37.63 -4.48 -13.11
C PRO A 321 37.24 -4.94 -14.51
N THR A 322 36.60 -4.06 -15.27
CA THR A 322 36.44 -4.24 -16.71
C THR A 322 37.84 -4.22 -17.30
N HIS A 323 38.38 -5.39 -17.61
CA HIS A 323 39.56 -5.50 -18.45
C HIS A 323 39.20 -4.88 -19.81
N GLY A 324 39.66 -3.66 -20.03
CA GLY A 324 39.73 -3.07 -21.36
C GLY A 324 40.73 -3.87 -22.18
N GLY A 325 40.25 -4.45 -23.28
CA GLY A 325 41.06 -4.85 -24.43
C GLY A 325 41.17 -3.72 -25.43
#